data_AF-A0A6N8IEK2-F1
#
_entry.id   AF-A0A6N8IEK2-F1
#
_cell.length_a   1.000
_cell.length_b   1.000
_cell.length_c   1.000
_cell.angle_alpha   90.00
_cell.angle_beta   90.00
_cell.angle_gamma   90.00
#
_symmetry.space_group_name_H-M   'P 1'
#
loop_
_entity.id
_entity.type
_entity.pdbx_description
1 polymer ?
#
loop_
_entity_poly.entity_id
_entity_poly.type
_entity_poly.pdbx_seq_one_letter_code
_entity_poly.pdbx_strand_id
1 'polypeptide(L)'
;MCWSCNPICGGCRPPRKRPVKCPECGMFNAVDLEHFSRPNPCTKCGFDLTDLALPEPVTCTICGEVCYNPCRKGKTEQPDGELRPCQVRVSEPL
;
A
#
# COMPACT_ATOMS: atom_id res chain seq x y z
N MET A 1 -5.64 8.82 13.98
CA MET A 1 -5.17 10.12 13.44
C MET A 1 -3.68 10.01 13.16
N CYS A 2 -3.19 10.47 12.00
CA CYS A 2 -1.76 10.69 11.79
C CYS A 2 -1.51 12.19 11.98
N TRP A 3 -0.56 12.58 12.83
CA TRP A 3 -0.24 13.98 13.11
C TRP A 3 0.51 14.68 11.97
N SER A 4 1.08 13.90 11.06
CA SER A 4 1.76 14.35 9.84
C SER A 4 1.65 13.27 8.75
N CYS A 5 2.02 13.62 7.51
CA CYS A 5 2.05 12.64 6.43
C CYS A 5 3.04 11.50 6.75
N ASN A 6 2.54 10.27 6.84
CA ASN A 6 3.34 9.09 7.14
C ASN A 6 3.29 8.13 5.93
N PRO A 7 4.44 7.67 5.40
CA PRO A 7 4.49 6.78 4.23
C PRO A 7 3.82 5.42 4.46
N ILE A 8 3.55 5.02 5.71
CA ILE A 8 2.92 3.74 6.05
C ILE A 8 1.40 3.83 6.17
N CYS A 9 0.85 4.99 6.57
CA CYS A 9 -0.52 5.01 7.08
C CYS A 9 -1.60 4.75 6.01
N GLY A 10 -1.29 5.02 4.74
CA GLY A 10 -2.20 4.85 3.60
C GLY A 10 -3.50 5.66 3.72
N GLY A 11 -3.57 6.64 4.63
CA GLY A 11 -4.84 7.26 5.02
C GLY A 11 -5.45 8.11 3.91
N CYS A 12 -4.66 9.01 3.33
CA CYS A 12 -5.10 9.96 2.31
C CYS A 12 -4.57 9.66 0.90
N ARG A 13 -3.50 8.88 0.78
CA ARG A 13 -2.81 8.48 -0.46
C ARG A 13 -2.29 7.04 -0.32
N PRO A 14 -1.98 6.33 -1.41
CA PRO A 14 -1.35 5.01 -1.33
C PRO A 14 -0.15 5.02 -0.39
N PRO A 15 0.00 4.02 0.49
CA PRO A 15 1.20 3.89 1.31
C PRO A 15 2.41 3.66 0.41
N ARG A 16 3.53 4.29 0.75
CA ARG A 16 4.84 4.09 0.12
C ARG A 16 5.64 3.00 0.82
N LYS A 17 5.29 2.67 2.06
CA LYS A 17 5.91 1.58 2.82
C LYS A 17 4.86 0.70 3.46
N ARG A 18 5.14 -0.60 3.58
CA ARG A 18 4.27 -1.56 4.27
C ARG A 18 5.00 -2.27 5.42
N PRO A 19 4.40 -2.31 6.62
CA PRO A 19 4.94 -3.10 7.71
C PRO A 19 4.63 -4.58 7.44
N VAL A 20 5.68 -5.38 7.25
CA VAL A 20 5.59 -6.83 7.05
C VAL A 20 6.30 -7.52 8.21
N LYS A 21 5.62 -8.48 8.85
CA LYS A 21 6.24 -9.35 9.84
C LYS A 21 6.94 -10.49 9.09
N CYS A 22 8.25 -10.61 9.27
CA CYS A 22 9.02 -11.70 8.67
C CYS A 22 8.54 -13.05 9.23
N PRO A 23 8.18 -14.02 8.37
CA PRO A 23 7.72 -15.34 8.81
C PRO A 23 8.84 -16.18 9.45
N GLU A 24 10.08 -16.00 9.00
CA GLU A 24 11.23 -16.79 9.47
C GLU A 24 11.74 -16.36 10.85
N CYS A 25 11.84 -15.06 11.11
CA CYS A 25 12.50 -14.55 12.33
C CYS A 25 11.61 -13.65 13.21
N GLY A 26 10.37 -13.38 12.79
CA GLY A 26 9.39 -12.59 13.52
C GLY A 26 9.62 -11.07 13.52
N MET A 27 10.70 -10.57 12.91
CA MET A 27 10.99 -9.13 12.86
C MET A 27 10.03 -8.37 11.94
N PHE A 28 9.54 -7.23 12.40
CA PHE A 28 8.79 -6.28 11.56
C PHE A 28 9.74 -5.45 10.70
N ASN A 29 9.46 -5.38 9.40
CA ASN A 29 10.22 -4.62 8.43
C ASN A 29 9.29 -3.64 7.72
N ALA A 30 9.78 -2.43 7.42
CA ALA A 30 9.07 -1.46 6.60
C ALA A 30 9.51 -1.63 5.14
N VAL A 31 8.80 -2.47 4.40
CA VAL A 31 9.06 -2.77 2.98
C VAL A 31 8.74 -1.57 2.12
N ASP A 32 9.62 -1.24 1.17
CA ASP A 32 9.47 -0.10 0.26
C ASP A 32 8.66 -0.49 -0.98
N LEU A 33 7.54 0.19 -1.19
CA LEU A 33 6.63 -0.02 -2.32
C LEU A 33 6.97 0.86 -3.54
N GLU A 34 7.79 1.91 -3.38
CA GLU A 34 8.23 2.75 -4.51
C GLU A 34 9.34 2.07 -5.33
N HIS A 35 10.08 1.14 -4.71
CA HIS A 35 11.22 0.44 -5.32
C HIS A 35 11.00 -1.07 -5.39
N PHE A 36 9.77 -1.49 -5.72
CA PHE A 36 9.38 -2.90 -5.72
C PHE A 36 10.08 -3.77 -6.78
N SER A 37 10.68 -3.13 -7.78
CA SER A 37 11.58 -3.78 -8.77
C SER A 37 12.87 -4.34 -8.16
N ARG A 38 13.10 -4.15 -6.86
CA ARG A 38 14.25 -4.69 -6.12
C ARG A 38 13.78 -5.57 -4.96
N PRO A 39 14.51 -6.66 -4.64
CA PRO A 39 14.22 -7.47 -3.46
C PRO A 39 14.21 -6.64 -2.18
N ASN A 40 13.30 -6.97 -1.27
CA ASN A 40 13.15 -6.36 0.04
C ASN A 40 13.52 -7.38 1.13
N PRO A 41 14.82 -7.61 1.38
CA PRO A 41 15.26 -8.58 2.37
C PRO A 41 14.95 -8.14 3.79
N CYS A 42 14.59 -9.11 4.64
CA CYS A 42 14.47 -8.92 6.07
C CYS A 42 15.80 -8.43 6.65
N THR A 43 15.78 -7.31 7.38
CA THR A 43 16.99 -6.71 7.95
C THR A 43 17.70 -7.58 9.00
N LYS A 44 17.05 -8.61 9.54
CA LYS A 44 17.64 -9.55 10.50
C LYS A 44 18.14 -10.86 9.88
N CYS A 45 17.38 -11.47 8.98
CA CYS A 45 17.66 -12.83 8.49
C CYS A 45 17.85 -12.94 6.97
N GLY A 46 17.64 -11.85 6.22
CA GLY A 46 17.81 -11.84 4.77
C GLY A 46 16.67 -12.46 3.95
N PHE A 47 15.66 -13.06 4.59
CA PHE A 47 14.48 -13.60 3.88
C PHE A 47 13.79 -12.53 3.04
N ASP A 48 13.45 -12.83 1.78
CA ASP A 48 12.82 -11.88 0.88
C ASP A 48 11.36 -11.62 1.27
N LEU A 49 11.03 -10.37 1.58
CA LEU A 49 9.70 -9.94 2.00
C LEU A 49 8.91 -9.26 0.88
N THR A 50 9.45 -9.21 -0.35
CA THR A 50 8.86 -8.49 -1.48
C THR A 50 7.42 -8.93 -1.70
N ASP A 51 7.17 -10.20 -2.04
CA ASP A 51 5.83 -10.69 -2.34
C ASP A 51 4.84 -10.54 -1.17
N LEU A 52 5.34 -10.60 0.08
CA LEU A 52 4.50 -10.43 1.28
C LEU A 52 3.99 -9.00 1.47
N ALA A 53 4.66 -8.02 0.86
CA ALA A 53 4.25 -6.64 0.91
C ALA A 53 3.22 -6.28 -0.17
N LEU A 54 2.97 -7.14 -1.17
CA LEU A 54 2.06 -6.84 -2.26
C LEU A 54 0.62 -6.57 -1.75
N PRO A 55 0.06 -5.38 -2.02
CA PRO A 55 -1.37 -5.14 -1.81
C PRO A 55 -2.25 -5.95 -2.75
N GLU A 56 -3.35 -6.45 -2.22
CA GLU A 56 -4.46 -6.89 -3.06
C GLU A 56 -5.06 -5.68 -3.80
N PRO A 57 -5.18 -5.75 -5.14
CA PRO A 57 -5.87 -4.73 -5.92
C PRO A 57 -7.35 -4.66 -5.53
N VAL A 58 -7.91 -3.45 -5.56
CA VAL A 58 -9.34 -3.24 -5.30
C VAL A 58 -9.91 -2.26 -6.31
N THR A 59 -11.22 -2.32 -6.52
CA THR A 59 -11.94 -1.24 -7.20
C THR A 59 -11.98 -0.02 -6.28
N CYS A 60 -11.36 1.08 -6.71
CA CYS A 60 -11.31 2.32 -5.94
C CYS A 60 -12.70 2.94 -5.85
N THR A 61 -13.23 3.10 -4.64
CA THR A 61 -14.56 3.70 -4.39
C THR A 61 -14.66 5.15 -4.83
N ILE A 62 -13.53 5.85 -5.02
CA ILE A 62 -13.50 7.25 -5.47
C ILE A 62 -13.74 7.35 -6.97
N CYS A 63 -13.08 6.51 -7.79
CA CYS A 63 -13.05 6.67 -9.24
C CYS A 63 -13.60 5.47 -10.03
N GLY A 64 -13.96 4.38 -9.36
CA GLY A 64 -14.53 3.17 -9.98
C GLY A 64 -13.52 2.29 -10.72
N GLU A 65 -12.24 2.66 -10.73
CA GLU A 65 -11.19 1.92 -11.44
C GLU A 65 -10.35 1.06 -10.48
N VAL A 66 -9.72 0.00 -11.00
CA VAL A 66 -8.80 -0.85 -10.24
C VAL A 66 -7.60 -0.02 -9.76
N CYS A 67 -7.28 -0.15 -8.48
CA CYS A 67 -6.11 0.44 -7.83
C CYS A 67 -5.24 -0.67 -7.23
N TYR A 68 -4.01 -0.78 -7.70
CA TYR A 68 -3.08 -1.83 -7.28
C TYR A 68 -2.49 -1.56 -5.90
N ASN A 69 -2.38 -0.30 -5.47
CA ASN A 69 -1.94 0.06 -4.12
C ASN A 69 -2.97 0.98 -3.44
N PRO A 70 -4.05 0.41 -2.89
CA PRO A 70 -5.16 1.22 -2.40
C PRO A 70 -4.89 1.93 -1.07
N CYS A 71 -5.23 3.22 -1.03
CA CYS A 71 -5.34 4.00 0.20
C CYS A 71 -6.68 3.73 0.91
N ARG A 72 -6.80 4.17 2.17
CA ARG A 72 -8.02 3.99 2.97
C ARG A 72 -9.24 4.67 2.34
N LYS A 73 -9.07 5.87 1.79
CA LYS A 73 -10.17 6.58 1.11
C LYS A 73 -10.73 5.80 -0.07
N GLY A 74 -9.86 5.18 -0.89
CA GLY A 74 -10.27 4.36 -2.02
C GLY A 74 -10.94 3.03 -1.65
N LYS A 75 -10.98 2.67 -0.36
CA LYS A 75 -11.71 1.52 0.18
C LYS A 75 -12.95 1.95 0.99
N THR A 76 -13.13 3.24 1.22
CA THR A 76 -14.22 3.77 2.04
C THR A 76 -15.34 4.19 1.11
N GLU A 77 -16.58 3.83 1.44
CA GLU A 77 -17.76 4.28 0.70
C GLU A 77 -17.81 5.82 0.63
N GLN A 78 -18.10 6.36 -0.54
CA GLN A 78 -18.16 7.81 -0.72
C GLN A 78 -19.55 8.31 -0.26
N PRO A 79 -19.63 9.44 0.46
CA PRO A 79 -20.90 9.90 1.06
C PRO A 79 -22.04 10.16 0.07
N ASP A 80 -21.70 10.52 -1.17
CA ASP A 80 -22.63 10.87 -2.25
C ASP A 80 -22.75 9.75 -3.30
N GLY A 81 -21.95 8.69 -3.20
CA GLY A 81 -21.86 7.63 -4.22
C GLY A 81 -21.30 8.09 -5.57
N GLU A 82 -20.87 9.34 -5.71
CA GLU A 82 -20.42 9.90 -6.99
C GLU A 82 -18.95 9.59 -7.26
N LEU A 83 -18.71 8.98 -8.43
CA LEU A 83 -17.37 8.74 -8.95
C LEU A 83 -16.72 10.04 -9.42
N ARG A 84 -15.45 10.22 -9.06
CA ARG A 84 -14.63 11.38 -9.43
C ARG A 84 -13.20 10.95 -9.78
N PRO A 85 -12.45 11.73 -10.56
CA PRO A 85 -11.07 11.40 -10.88
C PRO A 85 -10.20 11.23 -9.64
N CYS A 86 -9.42 10.15 -9.58
CA CYS A 86 -8.44 9.92 -8.52
C CYS A 86 -7.02 10.21 -9.02
N GLN A 87 -6.41 11.28 -8.51
CA GLN A 87 -5.08 11.76 -8.92
C GLN A 87 -3.90 10.93 -8.38
N VAL A 88 -4.17 9.98 -7.49
CA VAL A 88 -3.14 9.17 -6.80
C VAL A 88 -3.41 7.68 -6.92
N ARG A 89 -4.26 7.26 -7.86
CA ARG A 89 -4.50 5.85 -8.13
C ARG A 89 -3.23 5.23 -8.72
N VAL A 90 -2.87 4.05 -8.23
CA VAL A 90 -1.83 3.24 -8.84
C VAL A 90 -2.48 2.34 -9.88
N SER A 91 -2.24 2.64 -11.16
CA SER A 91 -2.91 2.03 -12.33
C SER A 91 -2.27 0.74 -12.83
N GLU A 92 -1.09 0.39 -12.30
CA GLU A 92 -0.31 -0.79 -12.70
C GLU A 92 0.14 -1.57 -11.45
N PRO A 93 0.37 -2.89 -11.54
CA PRO A 93 0.99 -3.67 -10.47
C PRO A 93 2.35 -3.08 -10.03
N LEU A 94 2.66 -3.23 -8.74
CA LEU A 94 3.96 -2.85 -8.17
C LEU A 94 5.04 -3.89 -8.47
#